data_AF-A0A818M4F2-F1
#
_entry.id   AF-A0A818M4F2-F1
#
_cell.length_a   1.000
_cell.length_b   1.000
_cell.length_c   1.000
_cell.angle_alpha   90.00
_cell.angle_beta   90.00
_cell.angle_gamma   90.00
#
_symmetry.space_group_name_H-M   'P 1'
#
loop_
_entity.id
_entity.type
_entity.pdbx_description
1 polymer ?
#
loop_
_entity_poly.entity_id
_entity_poly.type
_entity_poly.pdbx_seq_one_letter_code
_entity_poly.pdbx_strand_id
1 'polypeptide(L)'
;IIPTIIIYFLLLYKHHSIFDDTLDVAVVHGCGGIIGAFMTGLFCQLSQNPAGADGAFYGHPVQMWYQIAGILTAVGFAATCTTAILIPLKYTIGIRLSADEELRGLDWIAHGEKWAQDDKPGQAITTTGIPVNKRQNPPYTIQNNSKPNRISSRSRSIRKPNSLGQLRSTISQSRYNASQSQSDKNIEPSYTYNSSLPV
;
A
#
# COMPACT_ATOMS: atom_id res chain seq x y z
N ILE A 1 -10.02 -25.06 -1.46
CA ILE A 1 -10.72 -25.34 -0.18
C ILE A 1 -9.72 -25.83 0.87
N ILE A 2 -9.12 -27.02 0.70
CA ILE A 2 -8.15 -27.56 1.69
C ILE A 2 -7.01 -26.59 2.01
N PRO A 3 -6.28 -26.01 1.02
CA PRO A 3 -5.20 -25.07 1.32
C PRO A 3 -5.69 -23.83 2.07
N THR A 4 -6.85 -23.30 1.68
CA THR A 4 -7.46 -22.12 2.29
C THR A 4 -7.78 -22.34 3.77
N ILE A 5 -8.36 -23.49 4.12
CA ILE A 5 -8.69 -23.84 5.50
C ILE A 5 -7.41 -23.95 6.34
N ILE A 6 -6.40 -24.65 5.82
CA ILE A 6 -5.12 -24.81 6.54
C ILE A 6 -4.43 -23.45 6.74
N ILE A 7 -4.33 -22.64 5.69
CA ILE A 7 -3.72 -21.29 5.76
C ILE A 7 -4.45 -20.43 6.77
N TYR A 8 -5.79 -20.46 6.81
CA TYR A 8 -6.57 -19.72 7.80
C TYR A 8 -6.17 -20.07 9.24
N PHE A 9 -6.06 -21.37 9.57
CA PHE A 9 -5.61 -21.78 10.90
C PHE A 9 -4.15 -21.40 11.19
N LEU A 10 -3.27 -21.47 10.18
CA LEU A 10 -1.88 -21.02 10.32
C LEU A 10 -1.78 -19.52 10.60
N LEU A 11 -2.62 -18.69 9.98
CA LEU A 11 -2.68 -17.25 10.25
C LEU A 11 -3.17 -16.95 11.67
N LEU A 12 -4.18 -17.68 12.15
CA LEU A 12 -4.62 -17.56 13.55
C LEU A 12 -3.50 -17.91 14.53
N TYR A 13 -2.72 -18.96 14.24
CA TYR A 13 -1.57 -19.33 15.07
C TYR A 13 -0.43 -18.31 14.98
N LYS A 14 -0.18 -17.72 13.81
CA LYS A 14 0.87 -16.72 13.61
C LYS A 14 0.70 -15.50 14.51
N HIS A 15 -0.54 -15.10 14.85
CA HIS A 15 -0.78 -13.99 15.78
C HIS A 15 -0.15 -14.21 17.17
N HIS A 16 0.22 -15.45 17.52
CA HIS A 16 0.93 -15.78 18.75
C HIS A 16 2.45 -15.97 18.55
N SER A 17 2.95 -15.76 17.34
CA SER A 17 4.35 -15.97 16.97
C SER A 17 5.15 -14.67 16.97
N ILE A 18 6.47 -14.82 17.08
CA ILE A 18 7.45 -13.73 17.00
C ILE A 18 7.82 -13.34 15.56
N PHE A 19 7.31 -14.06 14.56
CA PHE A 19 7.62 -13.80 13.16
C PHE A 19 6.78 -12.64 12.60
N ASP A 20 7.42 -11.48 12.48
CA ASP A 20 6.86 -10.28 11.88
C ASP A 20 7.10 -10.27 10.36
N ASP A 21 6.17 -10.89 9.64
CA ASP A 21 6.06 -10.83 8.18
C ASP A 21 4.86 -9.94 7.84
N THR A 22 5.16 -8.75 7.31
CA THR A 22 4.22 -7.62 7.15
C THR A 22 3.01 -7.93 6.28
N LEU A 23 3.15 -8.86 5.33
CA LEU A 23 2.09 -9.21 4.37
C LEU A 23 1.71 -10.70 4.42
N ASP A 24 2.13 -11.42 5.47
CA ASP A 24 1.88 -12.87 5.60
C ASP A 24 2.39 -13.71 4.40
N VAL A 25 3.39 -13.22 3.66
CA VAL A 25 3.87 -13.85 2.42
C VAL A 25 4.35 -15.28 2.67
N ALA A 26 5.07 -15.51 3.76
CA ALA A 26 5.59 -16.84 4.08
C ALA A 26 4.47 -17.85 4.35
N VAL A 27 3.39 -17.44 5.03
CA VAL A 27 2.28 -18.33 5.39
C VAL A 27 1.36 -18.54 4.19
N VAL A 28 0.96 -17.47 3.51
CA VAL A 28 0.01 -17.55 2.40
C VAL A 28 0.65 -18.17 1.17
N HIS A 29 1.83 -17.69 0.75
CA HIS A 29 2.49 -18.17 -0.47
C HIS A 29 3.43 -19.34 -0.19
N GLY A 30 4.23 -19.29 0.87
CA GLY A 30 5.15 -20.36 1.22
C GLY A 30 4.39 -21.64 1.62
N CYS A 31 3.63 -21.61 2.71
CA CYS A 31 2.86 -22.79 3.13
C CYS A 31 1.77 -23.16 2.11
N GLY A 32 1.11 -22.18 1.49
CA GLY A 32 0.13 -22.44 0.44
C GLY A 32 0.72 -23.17 -0.77
N GLY A 33 1.92 -22.78 -1.20
CA GLY A 33 2.67 -23.46 -2.26
C GLY A 33 3.06 -24.89 -1.89
N ILE A 34 3.51 -25.12 -0.65
CA ILE A 34 3.85 -26.46 -0.13
C ILE A 34 2.61 -27.38 -0.16
N ILE A 35 1.49 -26.91 0.39
CA ILE A 35 0.24 -27.68 0.41
C ILE A 35 -0.25 -27.95 -1.01
N GLY A 36 -0.18 -26.96 -1.90
CA GLY A 36 -0.52 -27.11 -3.31
C GLY A 36 0.32 -28.17 -4.01
N ALA A 37 1.65 -28.08 -3.89
CA ALA A 37 2.58 -29.05 -4.48
C ALA A 37 2.41 -30.47 -3.93
N PHE A 38 2.10 -30.60 -2.64
CA PHE A 38 1.76 -31.88 -2.01
C PHE A 38 0.46 -32.46 -2.59
N MET A 39 -0.59 -31.64 -2.72
CA MET A 39 -1.85 -32.05 -3.34
C MET A 39 -1.67 -32.42 -4.82
N THR A 40 -0.79 -31.75 -5.56
CA THR A 40 -0.44 -32.15 -6.94
C THR A 40 0.07 -33.59 -6.97
N GLY A 41 0.89 -33.99 -5.99
CA GLY A 41 1.39 -35.37 -5.90
C GLY A 41 0.31 -36.41 -5.63
N LEU A 42 -0.80 -36.00 -5.03
CA LEU A 42 -1.97 -36.88 -4.82
C LEU A 42 -2.86 -36.95 -6.06
N PHE A 43 -3.14 -35.79 -6.66
CA PHE A 43 -4.28 -35.62 -7.56
C PHE A 43 -3.93 -35.36 -9.03
N CYS A 44 -2.65 -35.26 -9.41
CA CYS A 44 -2.33 -35.07 -10.83
C CYS A 44 -2.76 -36.28 -11.66
N GLN A 45 -3.18 -36.04 -12.92
CA GLN A 45 -3.63 -37.08 -13.82
C GLN A 45 -3.01 -36.87 -15.20
N LEU A 46 -2.48 -37.92 -15.80
CA LEU A 46 -1.93 -37.90 -17.15
C LEU A 46 -3.00 -37.54 -18.19
N SER A 47 -4.27 -37.90 -17.93
CA SER A 47 -5.41 -37.55 -18.79
C SER A 47 -5.66 -36.04 -18.89
N GLN A 48 -5.23 -35.25 -17.91
CA GLN A 48 -5.37 -33.79 -17.90
C GLN A 48 -4.13 -33.09 -18.46
N ASN A 49 -2.97 -33.73 -18.41
CA ASN A 49 -1.72 -33.21 -18.95
C ASN A 49 -0.85 -34.35 -19.50
N PRO A 50 -0.79 -34.53 -20.83
CA PRO A 50 0.02 -35.60 -21.45
C PRO A 50 1.52 -35.50 -21.19
N ALA A 51 2.04 -34.31 -20.83
CA ALA A 51 3.44 -34.12 -20.44
C ALA A 51 3.69 -34.33 -18.94
N GLY A 52 2.64 -34.65 -18.18
CA GLY A 52 2.69 -34.86 -16.74
C GLY A 52 2.80 -36.33 -16.35
N ALA A 53 2.26 -36.65 -15.19
CA ALA A 53 2.19 -38.01 -14.64
C ALA A 53 0.91 -38.16 -13.81
N ASP A 54 0.56 -39.41 -13.51
CA ASP A 54 -0.47 -39.71 -12.53
C ASP A 54 0.04 -39.51 -11.11
N GLY A 55 -0.86 -39.12 -10.23
CA GLY A 55 -0.63 -38.94 -8.80
C GLY A 55 -0.87 -40.22 -8.01
N ALA A 56 -0.64 -40.14 -6.71
CA ALA A 56 -0.73 -41.30 -5.83
C ALA A 56 -2.11 -41.98 -5.83
N PHE A 57 -3.19 -41.21 -5.94
CA PHE A 57 -4.55 -41.76 -6.00
C PHE A 57 -4.93 -42.36 -7.34
N TYR A 58 -4.10 -42.19 -8.37
CA TYR A 58 -4.34 -42.68 -9.73
C TYR A 58 -3.33 -43.76 -10.13
N GLY A 59 -2.70 -44.44 -9.16
CA GLY A 59 -1.87 -45.61 -9.39
C GLY A 59 -0.36 -45.34 -9.45
N HIS A 60 0.08 -44.09 -9.25
CA HIS A 60 1.49 -43.73 -9.29
C HIS A 60 1.94 -43.01 -7.99
N PRO A 61 2.08 -43.74 -6.87
CA PRO A 61 2.42 -43.18 -5.56
C PRO A 61 3.83 -42.57 -5.49
N VAL A 62 4.74 -42.99 -6.38
CA VAL A 62 6.10 -42.44 -6.48
C VAL A 62 6.08 -40.94 -6.79
N GLN A 63 5.01 -40.43 -7.43
CA GLN A 63 4.85 -39.00 -7.68
C GLN A 63 4.92 -38.16 -6.41
N MET A 64 4.44 -38.69 -5.28
CA MET A 64 4.51 -37.99 -3.99
C MET A 64 5.95 -37.69 -3.58
N TRP A 65 6.87 -38.64 -3.83
CA TRP A 65 8.28 -38.48 -3.49
C TRP A 65 8.94 -37.42 -4.36
N TYR A 66 8.59 -37.35 -5.64
CA TYR A 66 9.07 -36.28 -6.52
C TYR A 66 8.58 -34.91 -6.07
N GLN A 67 7.31 -34.79 -5.66
CA GLN A 67 6.79 -33.53 -5.13
C GLN A 67 7.45 -33.13 -3.81
N ILE A 68 7.66 -34.07 -2.88
CA ILE A 68 8.36 -33.80 -1.62
C ILE A 68 9.80 -33.37 -1.88
N ALA A 69 10.53 -34.07 -2.75
CA ALA A 69 11.89 -33.69 -3.13
C ALA A 69 11.93 -32.29 -3.75
N GLY A 70 10.98 -31.97 -4.62
CA GLY A 70 10.83 -30.62 -5.21
C GLY A 70 10.54 -29.55 -4.16
N ILE A 71 9.63 -29.80 -3.23
CA ILE A 71 9.31 -28.90 -2.11
C ILE A 71 10.56 -28.62 -1.27
N LEU A 72 11.25 -29.68 -0.83
CA LEU A 72 12.44 -29.54 0.01
C LEU A 72 13.57 -28.80 -0.72
N THR A 73 13.75 -29.09 -2.02
CA THR A 73 14.73 -28.40 -2.86
C THR A 73 14.39 -26.92 -2.98
N ALA A 74 13.14 -26.57 -3.28
CA ALA A 74 12.71 -25.18 -3.42
C ALA A 74 12.83 -24.40 -2.10
N VAL A 75 12.38 -24.99 -0.99
CA VAL A 75 12.50 -24.38 0.34
C VAL A 75 13.97 -24.20 0.73
N GLY A 76 14.79 -25.24 0.57
CA GLY A 76 16.21 -25.20 0.87
C GLY A 76 16.95 -24.17 0.04
N PHE A 77 16.67 -24.11 -1.27
CA PHE A 77 17.24 -23.12 -2.18
C PHE A 77 16.83 -21.70 -1.78
N ALA A 78 15.53 -21.45 -1.60
CA ALA A 78 15.01 -20.14 -1.23
C ALA A 78 15.59 -19.65 0.10
N ALA A 79 15.62 -20.50 1.13
CA ALA A 79 16.19 -20.16 2.43
C ALA A 79 17.69 -19.88 2.32
N THR A 80 18.45 -20.77 1.67
CA THR A 80 19.92 -20.63 1.54
C THR A 80 20.29 -19.37 0.77
N CYS A 81 19.72 -19.17 -0.42
CA CYS A 81 20.04 -18.02 -1.26
C CYS A 81 19.59 -16.70 -0.63
N THR A 82 18.38 -16.66 -0.05
CA THR A 82 17.90 -15.44 0.63
C THR A 82 18.79 -15.09 1.81
N THR A 83 19.14 -16.07 2.66
CA THR A 83 20.04 -15.82 3.79
C THR A 83 21.44 -15.41 3.34
N ALA A 84 21.98 -16.06 2.29
CA ALA A 84 23.29 -15.72 1.73
C ALA A 84 23.36 -14.29 1.18
N ILE A 85 22.22 -13.72 0.73
CA ILE A 85 22.14 -12.34 0.25
C ILE A 85 21.89 -11.37 1.42
N LEU A 86 20.93 -11.67 2.29
CA LEU A 86 20.51 -10.74 3.35
C LEU A 86 21.55 -10.56 4.45
N ILE A 87 22.32 -11.60 4.80
CA ILE A 87 23.34 -11.50 5.86
C ILE A 87 24.46 -10.51 5.46
N PRO A 88 25.11 -10.62 4.30
CA PRO A 88 26.10 -9.62 3.88
C PRO A 88 25.51 -8.21 3.76
N LEU A 89 24.30 -8.05 3.22
CA LEU A 89 23.65 -6.75 3.13
C LEU A 89 23.38 -6.12 4.50
N LYS A 90 23.00 -6.93 5.49
CA LYS A 90 22.83 -6.49 6.88
C LYS A 90 24.11 -5.88 7.46
N TYR A 91 25.29 -6.42 7.14
CA TYR A 91 26.56 -5.94 7.68
C TYR A 91 27.25 -4.87 6.82
N THR A 92 26.86 -4.71 5.55
CA THR A 92 27.47 -3.74 4.64
C THR A 92 26.71 -2.42 4.61
N ILE A 93 25.44 -2.45 4.21
CA ILE A 93 24.61 -1.25 4.05
C ILE A 93 23.55 -1.10 5.15
N GLY A 94 23.16 -2.20 5.80
CA GLY A 94 22.03 -2.23 6.72
C GLY A 94 20.69 -2.21 5.97
N ILE A 95 19.91 -3.28 6.09
CA ILE A 95 18.65 -3.45 5.36
C ILE A 95 17.41 -2.97 6.12
N ARG A 96 17.55 -2.65 7.42
CA ARG A 96 16.45 -2.19 8.29
C ARG A 96 16.76 -0.80 8.81
N LEU A 97 15.75 0.05 8.87
CA LEU A 97 15.85 1.38 9.47
C LEU A 97 16.16 1.29 10.97
N SER A 98 16.73 2.35 11.51
CA SER A 98 16.83 2.51 12.97
C SER A 98 15.43 2.69 13.60
N ALA A 99 15.29 2.37 14.88
CA ALA A 99 14.00 2.49 15.58
C ALA A 99 13.41 3.91 15.53
N ASP A 100 14.27 4.94 15.61
CA ASP A 100 13.86 6.35 15.53
C ASP A 100 13.42 6.77 14.11
N GLU A 101 13.98 6.14 13.07
CA GLU A 101 13.55 6.34 11.68
C GLU A 101 12.26 5.58 11.37
N GLU A 102 12.11 4.36 11.88
CA GLU A 102 10.89 3.56 11.77
C GLU A 102 9.70 4.31 12.42
N LEU A 103 9.91 4.97 13.56
CA LEU A 103 8.89 5.77 14.25
C LEU A 103 8.50 7.04 13.48
N ARG A 104 9.45 7.67 12.76
CA ARG A 104 9.18 8.84 11.91
C ARG A 104 8.42 8.50 10.63
N GLY A 105 8.41 7.23 10.23
CA GLY A 105 7.74 6.72 9.04
C GLY A 105 8.64 6.73 7.81
N LEU A 106 8.63 5.62 7.06
CA LEU A 106 9.45 5.45 5.87
C LEU A 106 9.13 6.47 4.77
N ASP A 107 7.87 6.83 4.61
CA ASP A 107 7.39 7.82 3.65
C ASP A 107 8.11 9.17 3.84
N TRP A 108 8.25 9.62 5.09
CA TRP A 108 8.97 10.85 5.41
C TRP A 108 10.48 10.72 5.17
N ILE A 109 11.09 9.62 5.63
CA ILE A 109 12.55 9.43 5.57
C ILE A 109 13.05 9.20 4.14
N ALA A 110 12.33 8.42 3.34
CA ALA A 110 12.75 8.03 2.00
C ALA A 110 12.13 8.89 0.88
N HIS A 111 10.91 9.42 1.07
CA HIS A 111 10.16 10.10 0.01
C HIS A 111 9.87 11.58 0.33
N GLY A 112 10.18 12.04 1.56
CA GLY A 112 9.95 13.43 1.98
C GLY A 112 8.47 13.81 2.05
N GLU A 113 7.57 12.84 1.98
CA GLU A 113 6.13 13.04 2.01
C GLU A 113 5.59 12.94 3.44
N LYS A 114 4.60 13.77 3.75
CA LYS A 114 3.85 13.68 5.02
C LYS A 114 2.43 13.26 4.69
N TRP A 115 1.97 12.14 5.23
CA TRP A 115 0.63 11.58 4.98
C TRP A 115 -0.50 12.30 5.75
N ALA A 116 -0.42 13.63 5.87
CA ALA A 116 -1.31 14.54 6.60
C ALA A 116 -0.96 14.79 8.08
N GLN A 117 -0.13 15.81 8.29
CA GLN A 117 -0.18 16.66 9.47
C GLN A 117 0.11 18.10 9.02
N ASP A 118 -0.88 18.76 8.42
CA ASP A 118 -0.92 20.24 8.32
C ASP A 118 -2.33 20.84 8.14
N ASP A 119 -3.43 20.08 8.31
CA ASP A 119 -4.80 20.61 8.14
C ASP A 119 -5.68 20.51 9.40
N LYS A 120 -5.12 20.80 10.59
CA LYS A 120 -5.97 21.30 11.69
C LYS A 120 -5.95 22.83 11.61
N PRO A 121 -6.98 23.50 11.06
CA PRO A 121 -7.06 24.95 11.12
C PRO A 121 -7.24 25.36 12.58
N GLY A 122 -6.14 25.69 13.27
CA GLY A 122 -6.22 26.29 14.61
C GLY A 122 -5.12 25.96 15.62
N GLN A 123 -4.14 25.10 15.33
CA GLN A 123 -2.99 24.95 16.24
C GLN A 123 -1.76 25.66 15.67
N ALA A 124 -1.62 26.94 16.04
CA ALA A 124 -0.36 27.63 15.91
C ALA A 124 0.70 26.86 16.71
N ILE A 125 1.75 26.42 16.01
CA ILE A 125 2.95 25.88 16.63
C ILE A 125 3.59 27.05 17.41
N THR A 126 3.40 27.08 18.72
CA THR A 126 4.17 27.96 19.62
C THR A 126 5.60 27.41 19.69
N THR A 127 6.41 27.75 18.69
CA THR A 127 7.86 27.53 18.74
C THR A 127 8.45 28.49 19.76
N THR A 128 8.79 27.97 20.94
CA THR A 128 9.66 28.65 21.89
C THR A 128 11.04 28.84 21.25
N GLY A 129 11.34 30.07 20.84
CA GLY A 129 12.70 30.62 20.94
C GLY A 129 13.72 30.35 19.84
N ILE A 130 13.36 29.88 18.64
CA ILE A 130 14.34 29.76 17.52
C ILE A 130 13.97 30.72 16.38
N PRO A 131 14.82 31.72 16.05
CA PRO A 131 14.61 32.55 14.87
C PRO A 131 14.91 31.75 13.60
N VAL A 132 13.87 31.32 12.88
CA VAL A 132 14.02 30.70 11.55
C VAL A 132 14.34 31.79 10.52
N ASN A 133 15.55 31.72 9.96
CA ASN A 133 16.03 32.62 8.91
C ASN A 133 15.33 32.31 7.57
N LYS A 134 14.46 33.22 7.11
CA LYS A 134 13.64 33.10 5.87
C LYS A 134 14.44 33.28 4.57
N ARG A 135 15.66 32.72 4.43
CA ARG A 135 16.53 33.00 3.26
C ARG A 135 16.93 31.81 2.38
N GLN A 136 16.37 30.62 2.56
CA GLN A 136 16.61 29.51 1.63
C GLN A 136 15.34 28.72 1.33
N ASN A 137 14.34 29.39 0.74
CA ASN A 137 13.30 28.70 -0.02
C ASN A 137 13.43 29.18 -1.48
N PRO A 138 13.52 28.29 -2.49
CA PRO A 138 13.37 28.70 -3.88
C PRO A 138 11.97 29.32 -4.08
N PRO A 139 11.80 30.27 -5.02
CA PRO A 139 10.64 31.14 -5.02
C PRO A 139 9.41 30.41 -5.55
N TYR A 140 8.61 29.84 -4.65
CA TYR A 140 7.21 29.55 -4.98
C TYR A 140 6.41 30.84 -4.80
N THR A 141 6.08 31.49 -5.93
CA THR A 141 5.16 32.62 -5.96
C THR A 141 3.74 32.11 -5.81
N ILE A 142 3.15 32.22 -4.62
CA ILE A 142 1.70 32.04 -4.44
C ILE A 142 1.03 33.31 -4.99
N GLN A 143 0.50 33.27 -6.22
CA GLN A 143 -0.42 34.29 -6.69
C GLN A 143 -1.78 34.09 -6.01
N ASN A 144 -1.99 34.80 -4.90
CA ASN A 144 -3.28 34.88 -4.22
C ASN A 144 -4.26 35.76 -5.00
N ASN A 145 -4.77 35.26 -6.13
CA ASN A 145 -5.91 35.84 -6.82
C ASN A 145 -7.21 35.22 -6.29
N SER A 146 -7.59 35.59 -5.08
CA SER A 146 -8.98 35.45 -4.62
C SER A 146 -9.24 36.49 -3.54
N LYS A 147 -9.92 37.57 -3.93
CA LYS A 147 -10.58 38.46 -2.95
C LYS A 147 -11.48 37.58 -2.07
N PRO A 148 -11.43 37.71 -0.73
CA PRO A 148 -12.30 36.93 0.13
C PRO A 148 -13.74 37.39 -0.07
N ASN A 149 -14.56 36.54 -0.68
CA ASN A 149 -15.99 36.79 -0.78
C ASN A 149 -16.59 36.57 0.62
N ARG A 150 -17.07 37.64 1.24
CA ARG A 150 -17.56 37.67 2.62
C ARG A 150 -18.91 36.93 2.70
N ILE A 151 -18.88 35.61 2.82
CA ILE A 151 -20.10 34.81 3.02
C ILE A 151 -20.50 34.95 4.49
N SER A 152 -21.60 35.65 4.74
CA SER A 152 -22.24 35.69 6.05
C SER A 152 -22.73 34.29 6.42
N SER A 153 -22.16 33.74 7.50
CA SER A 153 -22.56 32.45 8.05
C SER A 153 -23.94 32.57 8.71
N ARG A 154 -24.99 32.51 7.90
CA ARG A 154 -26.37 32.40 8.37
C ARG A 154 -26.68 30.91 8.52
N SER A 155 -26.63 30.42 9.76
CA SER A 155 -27.11 29.09 10.14
C SER A 155 -28.54 28.90 9.60
N ARG A 156 -28.72 28.00 8.63
CA ARG A 156 -30.05 27.60 8.13
C ARG A 156 -30.30 26.16 8.56
N SER A 157 -31.34 25.99 9.36
CA SER A 157 -31.88 24.68 9.70
C SER A 157 -32.27 23.92 8.43
N ILE A 158 -31.88 22.66 8.36
CA ILE A 158 -32.22 21.75 7.27
C ILE A 158 -33.72 21.45 7.37
N ARG A 159 -34.55 22.09 6.53
CA ARG A 159 -35.93 21.65 6.27
C ARG A 159 -35.90 20.60 5.16
N LYS A 160 -36.48 19.43 5.42
CA LYS A 160 -36.74 18.42 4.38
C LYS A 160 -37.73 18.99 3.34
N PRO A 161 -37.48 18.82 2.04
CA PRO A 161 -38.35 19.35 0.99
C PRO A 161 -39.65 18.53 0.89
N ASN A 162 -40.80 19.20 1.00
CA ASN A 162 -42.13 18.56 0.99
C ASN A 162 -42.77 18.50 -0.42
N SER A 163 -42.01 18.72 -1.49
CA SER A 163 -42.53 18.56 -2.86
C SER A 163 -41.45 18.18 -3.88
N LEU A 164 -41.86 17.42 -4.89
CA LEU A 164 -41.01 16.91 -5.98
C LEU A 164 -40.33 18.02 -6.80
N GLY A 165 -40.88 19.23 -6.84
CA GLY A 165 -40.30 20.38 -7.53
C GLY A 165 -39.03 20.92 -6.85
N GLN A 166 -38.99 20.93 -5.51
CA GLN A 166 -37.83 21.45 -4.75
C GLN A 166 -36.67 20.45 -4.66
N LEU A 167 -36.95 19.16 -4.79
CA LEU A 167 -35.93 18.12 -4.95
C LEU A 167 -35.14 18.28 -6.26
N ARG A 168 -35.82 18.62 -7.37
CA ARG A 168 -35.16 18.78 -8.67
C ARG A 168 -34.21 19.98 -8.73
N SER A 169 -34.57 21.11 -8.12
CA SER A 169 -33.68 22.28 -8.08
C SER A 169 -32.46 22.04 -7.18
N THR A 170 -32.63 21.36 -6.05
CA THR A 170 -31.54 21.03 -5.12
C THR A 170 -30.55 20.03 -5.74
N ILE A 171 -31.06 19.00 -6.44
CA ILE A 171 -30.22 18.01 -7.13
C ILE A 171 -29.47 18.66 -8.31
N SER A 172 -30.10 19.57 -9.04
CA SER A 172 -29.44 20.32 -10.13
C SER A 172 -28.27 21.17 -9.60
N GLN A 173 -28.48 21.90 -8.49
CA GLN A 173 -27.45 22.73 -7.88
C GLN A 173 -26.27 21.89 -7.33
N SER A 174 -26.58 20.73 -6.74
CA SER A 174 -25.57 19.77 -6.26
C SER A 174 -24.71 19.22 -7.41
N ARG A 175 -25.33 18.88 -8.53
CA ARG A 175 -24.62 18.41 -9.74
C ARG A 175 -23.74 19.50 -10.36
N TYR A 176 -24.21 20.75 -10.41
CA TYR A 176 -23.42 21.88 -10.90
C TYR A 176 -22.16 22.11 -10.05
N ASN A 177 -22.29 22.05 -8.72
CA ASN A 177 -21.15 22.22 -7.80
C ASN A 177 -20.17 21.04 -7.87
N ALA A 178 -20.68 19.82 -8.05
CA ALA A 178 -19.84 18.64 -8.28
C ALA A 178 -19.06 18.74 -9.61
N SER A 179 -19.68 19.25 -10.67
CA SER A 179 -18.99 19.46 -11.95
C SER A 179 -17.89 20.53 -11.88
N GLN A 180 -18.05 21.58 -11.09
CA GLN A 180 -17.00 22.59 -10.88
C GLN A 180 -15.81 22.03 -10.08
N SER A 181 -16.08 21.28 -9.01
CA SER A 181 -15.03 20.62 -8.21
C SER A 181 -14.23 19.58 -9.01
N GLN A 182 -14.80 19.03 -10.07
CA GLN A 182 -14.14 18.05 -10.94
C GLN A 182 -13.39 18.73 -12.10
N SER A 183 -13.84 19.90 -12.55
CA SER A 183 -13.12 20.76 -13.50
C SER A 183 -11.79 21.25 -12.90
N ASP A 184 -11.79 21.62 -11.62
CA ASP A 184 -10.58 22.12 -10.94
C ASP A 184 -9.51 21.03 -10.72
N LYS A 185 -9.89 19.74 -10.74
CA LYS A 185 -8.96 18.60 -10.59
C LYS A 185 -8.25 18.20 -11.88
N ASN A 186 -8.72 18.68 -13.03
CA ASN A 186 -8.15 18.36 -14.34
C ASN A 186 -7.22 19.46 -14.88
N ILE A 187 -6.86 20.43 -14.05
CA ILE A 187 -5.87 21.45 -14.40
C ILE A 187 -4.49 20.87 -14.10
N GLU A 188 -3.88 20.23 -15.11
CA GLU A 188 -2.46 19.83 -15.04
C GLU A 188 -1.58 21.06 -14.81
N PRO A 189 -0.67 21.05 -13.82
CA PRO A 189 0.27 22.14 -13.63
C PRO A 189 1.26 22.21 -14.81
N SER A 190 1.24 23.32 -15.55
CA SER A 190 2.18 23.57 -16.64
C SER A 190 3.55 24.03 -16.09
N TYR A 191 4.52 23.12 -16.06
CA TYR A 191 5.90 23.44 -15.67
C TYR A 191 6.63 24.11 -16.85
N THR A 192 6.92 25.41 -16.72
CA THR A 192 7.83 26.11 -17.63
C THR A 192 9.21 26.20 -16.97
N TYR A 193 10.22 25.57 -17.59
CA TYR A 193 11.61 25.61 -17.13
C TYR A 193 12.25 26.92 -17.60
N ASN A 194 12.58 27.83 -16.68
CA ASN A 194 13.30 29.05 -17.01
C ASN A 194 14.81 28.75 -17.06
N SER A 195 15.38 28.78 -18.26
CA SER A 195 16.75 28.34 -18.57
C SER A 195 17.85 29.39 -18.29
N SER A 196 17.62 30.37 -17.40
CA SER A 196 18.60 31.40 -17.10
C SER A 196 19.39 31.08 -15.82
N LEU A 197 20.49 30.34 -15.97
CA LEU A 197 21.61 30.31 -15.01
C LEU A 197 22.67 31.34 -15.44
N PRO A 198 23.28 32.10 -14.52
CA PRO A 198 24.39 32.99 -14.86
C PRO A 198 25.67 32.18 -15.10
N VAL A 199 26.38 32.56 -16.17
CA VAL A 199 27.67 31.99 -16.64
C VAL A 199 28.81 32.32 -15.67
#